data_AF-A0AA35RSB2-F1
#
_entry.id   AF-A0AA35RSB2-F1
#
_cell.length_a   1.000
_cell.length_b   1.000
_cell.length_c   1.000
_cell.angle_alpha   90.00
_cell.angle_beta   90.00
_cell.angle_gamma   90.00
#
_symmetry.space_group_name_H-M   'P 1'
#
loop_
_entity.id
_entity.type
_entity.pdbx_description
1 polymer ?
#
loop_
_entity_poly.entity_id
_entity_poly.type
_entity_poly.pdbx_seq_one_letter_code
_entity_poly.pdbx_strand_id
1 'polypeptide(L)'
;RDGKDQGRGNPGHRPALRRHAGVVATLHRVGEGVFRGRLRRRDRVRRIEHPRISADPGKRHAAVPGSVDRLCRPVRSRDHALSHLQRQGPDHRRVLLAGSRNIAQKAEAYLKSTGIGDTAYFGPEPEFFIFDDIRFGQTYNEGYYHIDASEGFWNAGRVENPDAAGNSRNLGYKPRYKMDSHQDLRTEMLLTLEQIGVEIEVHHHEVGTAGQGRDRHALRLAREHGRQAAEVQVRVKNVARRHGKTVTLMPKPLFQDNGSGMHVHQSLWKDGRNQFFEAGNYGDLSQMALHYIGGVLKHAPALLALTNPTTNSYRRLVPGYEAPINLIYSMRNRSAAVRIPVYSNSEKAKRIETRFPDPTCNGYLAFSALLMAGLDGIQNKITPPGPLDKDLYDLPPEEMSKIDSTPADLSEALNALEADHEFLLKGDVFTPDVIETWIAYKRENEIDAIRLRAQPPWSSARSTSTSGPATS
;
A
#
# COMPACT_ATOMS: atom_id res chain seq x y z
N ARG A 1 -20.77 2.88 58.45
CA ARG A 1 -19.72 3.63 59.18
C ARG A 1 -18.86 4.27 58.10
N ASP A 2 -18.95 5.53 57.71
CA ASP A 2 -19.57 6.78 58.20
C ASP A 2 -19.82 7.64 56.91
N GLY A 3 -20.72 8.61 56.76
CA GLY A 3 -21.46 9.43 57.71
C GLY A 3 -21.03 10.92 57.57
N LYS A 4 -21.91 11.74 56.96
CA LYS A 4 -22.00 13.23 57.01
C LYS A 4 -21.07 14.04 56.05
N ASP A 5 -21.43 15.19 55.48
CA ASP A 5 -22.50 16.17 55.78
C ASP A 5 -22.79 17.12 54.59
N GLN A 6 -24.04 17.62 54.55
CA GLN A 6 -24.60 18.95 54.13
C GLN A 6 -23.81 19.87 53.17
N GLY A 7 -24.37 20.62 52.20
CA GLY A 7 -25.70 21.24 52.03
C GLY A 7 -25.53 22.68 51.47
N ARG A 8 -26.60 23.26 50.89
CA ARG A 8 -26.78 24.59 50.21
C ARG A 8 -26.70 24.51 48.67
N GLY A 9 -27.63 25.00 47.85
CA GLY A 9 -28.87 25.77 48.01
C GLY A 9 -29.41 26.13 46.60
N ASN A 10 -30.74 26.08 46.45
CA ASN A 10 -31.65 26.25 45.29
C ASN A 10 -31.57 27.66 44.59
N PRO A 11 -32.42 28.08 43.60
CA PRO A 11 -33.44 27.39 42.75
C PRO A 11 -33.58 27.87 41.26
N GLY A 12 -34.44 27.18 40.49
CA GLY A 12 -35.31 27.76 39.42
C GLY A 12 -34.71 27.81 38.01
N HIS A 13 -35.37 27.46 36.90
CA HIS A 13 -36.79 27.32 36.57
C HIS A 13 -36.93 26.30 35.41
N ARG A 14 -37.85 25.34 35.55
CA ARG A 14 -38.65 24.86 34.41
C ARG A 14 -40.01 25.57 34.47
N PRO A 15 -40.72 25.65 33.33
CA PRO A 15 -41.96 24.91 33.28
C PRO A 15 -42.07 24.06 32.01
N ALA A 16 -42.98 23.10 32.09
CA ALA A 16 -43.25 22.07 31.11
C ALA A 16 -44.62 22.29 30.44
N LEU A 17 -44.84 21.52 29.35
CA LEU A 17 -46.10 20.82 29.00
C LEU A 17 -47.29 21.69 28.55
N ARG A 18 -47.70 21.61 27.26
CA ARG A 18 -48.64 20.61 26.69
C ARG A 18 -49.34 21.09 25.41
N ARG A 19 -49.52 20.13 24.49
CA ARG A 19 -50.67 19.86 23.59
C ARG A 19 -51.01 20.88 22.49
N HIS A 20 -50.93 20.42 21.23
CA HIS A 20 -52.14 20.20 20.43
C HIS A 20 -51.90 19.16 19.32
N ALA A 21 -52.86 18.24 19.20
CA ALA A 21 -53.02 17.25 18.14
C ALA A 21 -54.11 17.73 17.17
N GLY A 22 -54.08 17.22 15.93
CA GLY A 22 -55.02 17.49 14.82
C GLY A 22 -54.39 18.44 13.80
N VAL A 23 -54.26 18.11 12.51
CA VAL A 23 -55.32 17.67 11.60
C VAL A 23 -54.75 16.75 10.50
N VAL A 24 -55.53 15.71 10.22
CA VAL A 24 -55.42 14.75 9.11
C VAL A 24 -56.13 15.29 7.86
N ALA A 25 -55.63 14.89 6.69
CA ALA A 25 -56.24 14.94 5.35
C ALA A 25 -56.21 16.27 4.57
N THR A 26 -55.61 16.24 3.37
CA THR A 26 -56.35 16.34 2.10
C THR A 26 -55.47 15.83 0.95
N LEU A 27 -55.80 14.63 0.44
CA LEU A 27 -55.47 14.16 -0.90
C LEU A 27 -56.78 14.24 -1.69
N HIS A 28 -56.85 15.03 -2.77
CA HIS A 28 -57.53 14.69 -4.03
C HIS A 28 -57.57 15.86 -5.04
N ARG A 29 -57.14 15.55 -6.27
CA ARG A 29 -57.56 16.10 -7.59
C ARG A 29 -57.32 17.58 -7.93
N VAL A 30 -56.41 17.80 -8.89
CA VAL A 30 -56.68 18.28 -10.28
C VAL A 30 -55.61 17.58 -11.16
N GLY A 31 -55.89 16.68 -12.10
CA GLY A 31 -56.64 16.86 -13.36
C GLY A 31 -55.64 17.23 -14.49
N GLU A 32 -55.01 16.25 -15.12
CA GLU A 32 -55.20 15.86 -16.54
C GLU A 32 -54.90 16.92 -17.63
N GLY A 33 -53.99 16.56 -18.56
CA GLY A 33 -53.60 17.32 -19.76
C GLY A 33 -52.12 17.72 -19.69
N VAL A 34 -51.18 17.26 -20.51
CA VAL A 34 -51.22 17.10 -21.97
C VAL A 34 -50.17 16.04 -22.37
N PHE A 35 -50.63 14.88 -22.82
CA PHE A 35 -49.84 13.95 -23.64
C PHE A 35 -50.31 14.14 -25.09
N ARG A 36 -49.49 14.67 -26.00
CA ARG A 36 -49.58 14.46 -27.46
C ARG A 36 -48.42 15.08 -28.25
N GLY A 37 -47.71 14.23 -29.00
CA GLY A 37 -46.85 14.57 -30.15
C GLY A 37 -45.35 14.63 -29.82
N ARG A 38 -44.43 13.92 -30.46
CA ARG A 38 -44.40 13.27 -31.79
C ARG A 38 -43.40 12.10 -31.78
N LEU A 39 -43.86 10.90 -32.16
CA LEU A 39 -43.04 9.89 -32.82
C LEU A 39 -43.01 10.19 -34.33
N ARG A 40 -41.84 10.27 -34.97
CA ARG A 40 -41.61 9.80 -36.37
C ARG A 40 -40.14 9.45 -36.66
N ARG A 41 -39.91 8.14 -36.82
CA ARG A 41 -39.13 7.43 -37.86
C ARG A 41 -37.65 7.77 -38.09
N ARG A 42 -36.78 6.76 -37.97
CA ARG A 42 -36.33 5.89 -39.09
C ARG A 42 -35.41 4.75 -38.63
N ASP A 43 -35.87 3.53 -38.86
CA ASP A 43 -35.10 2.29 -38.86
C ASP A 43 -34.06 2.24 -40.01
N ARG A 44 -32.89 1.67 -39.73
CA ARG A 44 -32.07 0.93 -40.71
C ARG A 44 -31.45 -0.28 -40.03
N VAL A 45 -32.10 -1.42 -40.21
CA VAL A 45 -31.54 -2.77 -40.02
C VAL A 45 -30.68 -3.09 -41.25
N ARG A 46 -29.39 -3.43 -41.06
CA ARG A 46 -28.57 -4.07 -42.10
C ARG A 46 -28.52 -5.58 -41.82
N ARG A 47 -29.09 -6.36 -42.75
CA ARG A 47 -28.85 -7.80 -42.91
C ARG A 47 -27.37 -8.02 -43.19
N ILE A 48 -26.75 -8.98 -42.50
CA ILE A 48 -25.44 -9.53 -42.84
C ILE A 48 -25.69 -10.87 -43.54
N GLU A 49 -25.26 -10.98 -44.79
CA GLU A 49 -25.26 -12.22 -45.56
C GLU A 49 -24.07 -13.11 -45.14
N HIS A 50 -24.31 -14.40 -45.00
CA HIS A 50 -23.28 -15.41 -44.76
C HIS A 50 -22.65 -15.86 -46.10
N PRO A 51 -21.31 -15.82 -46.26
CA PRO A 51 -20.67 -16.52 -47.36
C PRO A 51 -20.49 -18.01 -47.02
N ARG A 52 -20.94 -18.86 -47.95
CA ARG A 52 -20.66 -20.30 -47.99
C ARG A 52 -19.17 -20.53 -48.23
N ILE A 53 -18.53 -21.41 -47.46
CA ILE A 53 -17.19 -21.94 -47.74
C ILE A 53 -17.31 -23.47 -47.84
N SER A 54 -16.89 -24.00 -48.99
CA SER A 54 -16.82 -25.42 -49.32
C SER A 54 -15.69 -26.13 -48.55
N ALA A 55 -15.93 -27.38 -48.19
CA ALA A 55 -14.98 -28.24 -47.51
C ALA A 55 -13.93 -28.82 -48.50
N ASP A 56 -12.66 -28.76 -48.11
CA ASP A 56 -11.57 -29.58 -48.66
C ASP A 56 -10.87 -30.28 -47.47
N PRO A 57 -10.81 -31.63 -47.41
CA PRO A 57 -10.32 -32.36 -46.24
C PRO A 57 -8.85 -32.76 -46.41
N GLY A 58 -7.94 -32.12 -45.67
CA GLY A 58 -6.57 -32.61 -45.64
C GLY A 58 -5.57 -31.77 -44.86
N LYS A 59 -5.60 -31.85 -43.52
CA LYS A 59 -4.41 -31.98 -42.64
C LYS A 59 -4.83 -31.86 -41.16
N ARG A 60 -4.55 -32.92 -40.41
CA ARG A 60 -4.78 -33.03 -38.96
C ARG A 60 -3.63 -32.37 -38.21
N HIS A 61 -3.94 -31.49 -37.25
CA HIS A 61 -3.21 -31.43 -35.97
C HIS A 61 -4.21 -31.03 -34.88
N ALA A 62 -4.22 -31.84 -33.81
CA ALA A 62 -5.23 -31.83 -32.77
C ALA A 62 -4.94 -30.76 -31.71
N ALA A 63 -5.96 -29.98 -31.37
CA ALA A 63 -6.10 -29.31 -30.08
C ALA A 63 -7.54 -29.59 -29.59
N VAL A 64 -7.67 -30.20 -28.41
CA VAL A 64 -8.95 -30.53 -27.77
C VAL A 64 -9.42 -29.32 -26.96
N PRO A 65 -10.71 -28.89 -27.06
CA PRO A 65 -11.22 -27.69 -26.41
C PRO A 65 -11.91 -27.99 -25.06
N GLY A 66 -11.78 -27.06 -24.11
CA GLY A 66 -12.55 -27.00 -22.87
C GLY A 66 -13.15 -25.61 -22.67
N SER A 67 -14.45 -25.51 -22.88
CA SER A 67 -15.32 -24.33 -22.80
C SER A 67 -15.56 -23.84 -21.38
N VAL A 68 -15.60 -22.51 -21.15
CA VAL A 68 -16.83 -21.71 -20.87
C VAL A 68 -16.42 -20.24 -21.02
N ASP A 69 -16.88 -19.57 -22.08
CA ASP A 69 -16.65 -18.13 -22.23
C ASP A 69 -17.84 -17.48 -22.93
N ARG A 70 -18.61 -16.69 -22.18
CA ARG A 70 -19.58 -15.68 -22.66
C ARG A 70 -20.18 -14.95 -21.45
N LEU A 71 -19.57 -13.84 -21.04
CA LEU A 71 -20.19 -12.50 -21.03
C LEU A 71 -19.25 -11.45 -20.42
N CYS A 72 -19.33 -10.24 -20.98
CA CYS A 72 -18.79 -8.95 -20.53
C CYS A 72 -17.32 -8.61 -20.86
N ARG A 73 -17.20 -7.75 -21.89
CA ARG A 73 -15.97 -7.19 -22.48
C ARG A 73 -15.34 -6.10 -21.59
N PRO A 74 -14.01 -6.10 -21.39
CA PRO A 74 -13.26 -4.92 -20.96
C PRO A 74 -13.04 -3.95 -22.15
N VAL A 75 -12.97 -2.65 -21.87
CA VAL A 75 -12.57 -1.63 -22.86
C VAL A 75 -11.08 -1.77 -23.16
N ARG A 76 -10.78 -2.59 -24.16
CA ARG A 76 -9.88 -2.35 -25.29
C ARG A 76 -10.23 -3.38 -26.36
N SER A 77 -10.69 -2.89 -27.51
CA SER A 77 -11.05 -3.71 -28.66
C SER A 77 -9.83 -4.48 -29.18
N ARG A 78 -9.97 -5.81 -29.25
CA ARG A 78 -9.03 -6.87 -29.70
C ARG A 78 -8.42 -7.65 -28.54
N ASP A 79 -8.74 -8.94 -28.54
CA ASP A 79 -8.19 -9.97 -27.66
C ASP A 79 -6.66 -10.00 -27.77
N HIS A 80 -6.02 -9.35 -26.81
CA HIS A 80 -4.64 -9.63 -26.49
C HIS A 80 -4.62 -10.11 -25.04
N ALA A 81 -4.46 -11.42 -24.88
CA ALA A 81 -3.83 -11.95 -23.69
C ALA A 81 -2.56 -11.13 -23.44
N LEU A 82 -2.29 -10.78 -22.18
CA LEU A 82 -0.97 -10.28 -21.78
C LEU A 82 0.05 -11.43 -21.94
N SER A 83 0.34 -11.81 -23.18
CA SER A 83 1.46 -12.66 -23.52
C SER A 83 2.70 -11.79 -23.47
N HIS A 84 3.54 -11.99 -22.46
CA HIS A 84 4.90 -11.46 -22.48
C HIS A 84 5.66 -12.14 -23.61
N LEU A 85 5.64 -11.54 -24.80
CA LEU A 85 6.48 -11.94 -25.91
C LEU A 85 7.94 -11.67 -25.52
N GLN A 86 8.74 -12.74 -25.41
CA GLN A 86 10.20 -12.67 -25.49
C GLN A 86 10.56 -12.14 -26.88
N ARG A 87 10.82 -10.83 -26.99
CA ARG A 87 11.53 -10.24 -28.14
C ARG A 87 12.90 -9.78 -27.66
N GLN A 88 13.93 -10.31 -28.30
CA GLN A 88 15.32 -10.03 -28.02
C GLN A 88 15.70 -8.60 -28.46
N GLY A 89 16.26 -7.83 -27.54
CA GLY A 89 16.82 -6.49 -27.72
C GLY A 89 17.27 -5.92 -26.35
N PRO A 90 18.37 -5.17 -26.25
CA PRO A 90 18.95 -4.77 -24.97
C PRO A 90 18.27 -3.50 -24.45
N ASP A 91 17.25 -3.68 -23.64
CA ASP A 91 16.66 -2.61 -22.84
C ASP A 91 16.95 -2.93 -21.36
N HIS A 92 17.83 -2.14 -20.74
CA HIS A 92 18.29 -2.36 -19.35
C HIS A 92 17.12 -2.45 -18.35
N ARG A 93 16.00 -1.74 -18.60
CA ARG A 93 14.78 -1.84 -17.77
C ARG A 93 14.09 -3.20 -17.86
N ARG A 94 14.21 -3.86 -19.02
CA ARG A 94 13.61 -5.17 -19.30
C ARG A 94 14.45 -6.32 -18.75
N VAL A 95 15.78 -6.15 -18.74
CA VAL A 95 16.73 -7.07 -18.09
C VAL A 95 16.51 -7.10 -16.58
N LEU A 96 16.27 -5.94 -15.94
CA LEU A 96 15.95 -5.86 -14.51
C LEU A 96 14.60 -6.50 -14.14
N LEU A 97 13.53 -6.32 -14.94
CA LEU A 97 12.22 -6.92 -14.66
C LEU A 97 12.17 -8.44 -14.91
N ALA A 98 12.84 -8.93 -15.97
CA ALA A 98 13.00 -10.36 -16.19
C ALA A 98 13.94 -10.99 -15.13
N GLY A 99 14.98 -10.25 -14.73
CA GLY A 99 15.93 -10.62 -13.68
C GLY A 99 15.30 -10.67 -12.29
N SER A 100 14.42 -9.73 -11.93
CA SER A 100 13.80 -9.67 -10.60
C SER A 100 12.92 -10.90 -10.32
N ARG A 101 12.21 -11.41 -11.34
CA ARG A 101 11.45 -12.65 -11.20
C ARG A 101 12.38 -13.84 -10.95
N ASN A 102 13.52 -13.90 -11.64
CA ASN A 102 14.51 -14.96 -11.45
C ASN A 102 15.08 -14.93 -10.03
N ILE A 103 15.39 -13.75 -9.50
CA ILE A 103 15.86 -13.57 -8.11
C ILE A 103 14.88 -14.20 -7.10
N ALA A 104 13.58 -13.94 -7.24
CA ALA A 104 12.58 -14.55 -6.35
C ALA A 104 12.54 -16.08 -6.46
N GLN A 105 12.73 -16.65 -7.65
CA GLN A 105 12.82 -18.10 -7.82
C GLN A 105 14.08 -18.68 -7.17
N LYS A 106 15.21 -18.00 -7.32
CA LYS A 106 16.46 -18.40 -6.70
C LYS A 106 16.35 -18.31 -5.17
N ALA A 107 15.69 -17.29 -4.62
CA ALA A 107 15.46 -17.16 -3.18
C ALA A 107 14.64 -18.33 -2.62
N GLU A 108 13.57 -18.73 -3.32
CA GLU A 108 12.77 -19.91 -2.94
C GLU A 108 13.58 -21.22 -3.03
N ALA A 109 14.38 -21.37 -4.09
CA ALA A 109 15.26 -22.52 -4.25
C ALA A 109 16.35 -22.57 -3.16
N TYR A 110 16.92 -21.41 -2.81
CA TYR A 110 17.92 -21.28 -1.76
C TYR A 110 17.34 -21.68 -0.40
N LEU A 111 16.16 -21.17 -0.03
CA LEU A 111 15.44 -21.60 1.19
C LEU A 111 15.36 -23.14 1.26
N LYS A 112 14.91 -23.79 0.18
CA LYS A 112 14.84 -25.26 0.11
C LYS A 112 16.21 -25.92 0.29
N SER A 113 17.25 -25.40 -0.37
CA SER A 113 18.61 -25.94 -0.26
C SER A 113 19.22 -25.82 1.14
N THR A 114 18.81 -24.83 1.93
CA THR A 114 19.29 -24.69 3.32
C THR A 114 18.68 -25.71 4.27
N GLY A 115 17.58 -26.37 3.89
CA GLY A 115 16.83 -27.27 4.76
C GLY A 115 16.07 -26.59 5.91
N ILE A 116 16.09 -25.25 6.00
CA ILE A 116 15.40 -24.44 7.01
C ILE A 116 13.88 -24.51 6.83
N GLY A 117 13.41 -24.47 5.57
CA GLY A 117 12.00 -24.58 5.22
C GLY A 117 11.84 -24.96 3.75
N ASP A 118 10.62 -25.33 3.37
CA ASP A 118 10.25 -25.60 1.97
C ASP A 118 9.47 -24.46 1.34
N THR A 119 8.84 -23.61 2.17
CA THR A 119 7.92 -22.56 1.73
C THR A 119 8.08 -21.33 2.61
N ALA A 120 8.12 -20.16 1.99
CA ALA A 120 7.93 -18.89 2.67
C ALA A 120 6.60 -18.26 2.23
N TYR A 121 5.81 -17.72 3.16
CA TYR A 121 4.59 -16.96 2.86
C TYR A 121 4.80 -15.49 3.15
N PHE A 122 4.28 -14.63 2.26
CA PHE A 122 4.48 -13.19 2.27
C PHE A 122 3.14 -12.49 2.02
N GLY A 123 2.49 -11.94 3.04
CA GLY A 123 1.23 -11.20 2.90
C GLY A 123 1.45 -9.69 2.95
N PRO A 124 1.58 -8.99 1.80
CA PRO A 124 1.72 -7.54 1.78
C PRO A 124 0.36 -6.84 1.97
N GLU A 125 0.40 -5.70 2.67
CA GLU A 125 -0.72 -4.77 2.85
C GLU A 125 -0.42 -3.43 2.14
N PRO A 126 -0.47 -3.35 0.79
CA PRO A 126 -0.19 -2.11 0.09
C PRO A 126 -1.32 -1.09 0.34
N GLU A 127 -0.98 -0.01 1.05
CA GLU A 127 -1.86 1.13 1.22
C GLU A 127 -1.82 2.04 -0.01
N PHE A 128 -2.89 2.80 -0.23
CA PHE A 128 -3.01 3.69 -1.38
C PHE A 128 -3.93 4.87 -1.09
N PHE A 129 -3.85 5.90 -1.94
CA PHE A 129 -4.75 7.05 -1.92
C PHE A 129 -5.57 7.09 -3.20
N ILE A 130 -6.83 7.53 -3.07
CA ILE A 130 -7.76 7.76 -4.18
C ILE A 130 -7.99 9.27 -4.29
N PHE A 131 -7.46 9.89 -5.34
CA PHE A 131 -7.59 11.33 -5.60
C PHE A 131 -8.55 11.60 -6.76
N ASP A 132 -9.09 12.82 -6.76
CA ASP A 132 -9.89 13.37 -7.85
C ASP A 132 -9.01 14.04 -8.91
N ASP A 133 -7.96 14.74 -8.48
CA ASP A 133 -7.07 15.47 -9.36
C ASP A 133 -5.62 15.39 -8.88
N ILE A 134 -4.69 15.30 -9.83
CA ILE A 134 -3.26 15.42 -9.58
C ILE A 134 -2.60 16.18 -10.73
N ARG A 135 -1.95 17.29 -10.40
CA ARG A 135 -1.20 18.13 -11.35
C ARG A 135 0.18 18.36 -10.79
N PHE A 136 1.21 18.26 -11.62
CA PHE A 136 2.57 18.58 -11.23
C PHE A 136 3.35 19.06 -12.46
N GLY A 137 4.30 19.94 -12.22
CA GLY A 137 5.13 20.53 -13.27
C GLY A 137 6.49 20.89 -12.70
N GLN A 138 7.52 20.65 -13.51
CA GLN A 138 8.87 21.12 -13.23
C GLN A 138 9.49 21.62 -14.52
N THR A 139 9.73 22.93 -14.57
CA THR A 139 10.38 23.63 -15.69
C THR A 139 11.49 24.54 -15.14
N TYR A 140 12.12 25.32 -16.01
CA TYR A 140 13.18 26.27 -15.60
C TYR A 140 12.70 27.33 -14.61
N ASN A 141 11.43 27.74 -14.70
CA ASN A 141 10.86 28.85 -13.93
C ASN A 141 9.69 28.44 -13.01
N GLU A 142 9.39 27.14 -12.92
CA GLU A 142 8.26 26.64 -12.14
C GLU A 142 8.56 25.24 -11.56
N GLY A 143 8.16 25.02 -10.31
CA GLY A 143 8.10 23.71 -9.68
C GLY A 143 6.86 23.63 -8.80
N TYR A 144 5.91 22.74 -9.10
CA TYR A 144 4.70 22.58 -8.31
C TYR A 144 4.17 21.15 -8.34
N TYR A 145 3.39 20.84 -7.32
CA TYR A 145 2.43 19.75 -7.32
C TYR A 145 1.12 20.24 -6.68
N HIS A 146 0.00 19.69 -7.11
CA HIS A 146 -1.33 19.97 -6.61
C HIS A 146 -2.11 18.66 -6.61
N ILE A 147 -2.67 18.32 -5.46
CA ILE A 147 -3.50 17.14 -5.25
C ILE A 147 -4.87 17.64 -4.79
N ASP A 148 -5.94 17.07 -5.33
CA ASP A 148 -7.29 17.33 -4.83
C ASP A 148 -8.07 16.02 -4.64
N ALA A 149 -8.94 16.03 -3.64
CA ALA A 149 -9.86 14.95 -3.34
C ALA A 149 -11.10 15.52 -2.67
N SER A 150 -12.28 14.99 -2.99
CA SER A 150 -13.55 15.39 -2.38
C SER A 150 -13.54 15.21 -0.86
N GLU A 151 -12.83 14.20 -0.35
CA GLU A 151 -12.66 13.95 1.10
C GLU A 151 -11.52 14.77 1.75
N GLY A 152 -10.74 15.53 0.97
CA GLY A 152 -9.60 16.29 1.48
C GLY A 152 -10.03 17.37 2.46
N PHE A 153 -9.41 17.41 3.64
CA PHE A 153 -9.77 18.39 4.68
C PHE A 153 -9.65 19.85 4.23
N TRP A 154 -8.76 20.14 3.27
CA TRP A 154 -8.59 21.46 2.68
C TRP A 154 -9.84 21.95 1.92
N ASN A 155 -10.76 21.05 1.56
CA ASN A 155 -12.02 21.37 0.91
C ASN A 155 -13.18 21.62 1.89
N ALA A 156 -12.94 21.59 3.22
CA ALA A 156 -14.01 21.80 4.20
C ALA A 156 -14.74 23.15 4.06
N GLY A 157 -14.09 24.17 3.49
CA GLY A 157 -14.70 25.47 3.19
C GLY A 157 -15.22 25.62 1.74
N ARG A 158 -15.08 24.59 0.89
CA ARG A 158 -15.46 24.66 -0.52
C ARG A 158 -16.97 24.74 -0.65
N VAL A 159 -17.45 25.75 -1.36
CA VAL A 159 -18.84 25.85 -1.78
C VAL A 159 -19.00 25.00 -3.03
N GLU A 160 -19.74 23.90 -2.91
CA GLU A 160 -20.11 23.09 -4.06
C GLU A 160 -21.49 23.54 -4.55
N ASN A 161 -21.61 23.79 -5.86
CA ASN A 161 -22.92 24.00 -6.47
C ASN A 161 -23.68 22.68 -6.44
N PRO A 162 -24.97 22.67 -6.06
CA PRO A 162 -25.76 21.45 -6.09
C PRO A 162 -25.77 20.87 -7.50
N ASP A 163 -25.60 19.56 -7.60
CA ASP A 163 -25.84 18.85 -8.86
C ASP A 163 -27.31 19.02 -9.30
N ALA A 164 -27.64 18.53 -10.50
CA ALA A 164 -29.01 18.60 -11.03
C ALA A 164 -30.06 17.89 -10.13
N ALA A 165 -29.63 17.09 -9.16
CA ALA A 165 -30.47 16.41 -8.17
C ALA A 165 -30.55 17.15 -6.82
N GLY A 166 -29.94 18.33 -6.69
CA GLY A 166 -29.96 19.14 -5.47
C GLY A 166 -28.96 18.69 -4.40
N ASN A 167 -28.03 17.78 -4.72
CA ASN A 167 -26.98 17.36 -3.80
C ASN A 167 -25.80 18.32 -3.89
N SER A 168 -25.76 19.31 -3.01
CA SER A 168 -24.52 19.99 -2.59
C SER A 168 -24.34 19.71 -1.10
N ARG A 169 -23.62 18.64 -0.77
CA ARG A 169 -23.22 18.44 0.62
C ARG A 169 -21.71 18.39 0.68
N ASN A 170 -21.13 19.56 0.95
CA ASN A 170 -19.89 19.59 1.69
C ASN A 170 -20.21 18.98 3.07
N LEU A 171 -19.88 17.69 3.24
CA LEU A 171 -20.25 16.93 4.43
C LEU A 171 -19.54 17.41 5.69
N GLY A 172 -18.58 18.34 5.57
CA GLY A 172 -17.79 18.89 6.66
C GLY A 172 -16.95 17.82 7.35
N TYR A 173 -15.63 17.90 7.29
CA TYR A 173 -14.82 16.88 7.96
C TYR A 173 -14.95 17.00 9.50
N LYS A 174 -15.52 15.98 10.12
CA LYS A 174 -15.40 15.72 11.57
C LYS A 174 -14.22 14.76 11.76
N PRO A 175 -13.10 15.18 12.37
CA PRO A 175 -11.81 14.45 12.40
C PRO A 175 -11.80 13.09 13.12
N ARG A 176 -12.96 12.55 13.52
CA ARG A 176 -13.08 11.26 14.22
C ARG A 176 -14.09 10.29 13.63
N TYR A 177 -14.94 10.69 12.68
CA TYR A 177 -15.91 9.79 12.06
C TYR A 177 -15.59 9.65 10.57
N LYS A 178 -15.12 8.45 10.21
CA LYS A 178 -14.88 8.01 8.83
C LYS A 178 -16.18 8.14 8.02
N MET A 179 -16.42 9.28 7.41
CA MET A 179 -17.39 9.38 6.33
C MET A 179 -16.71 8.79 5.11
N ASP A 180 -16.95 7.50 4.91
CA ASP A 180 -16.31 6.72 3.86
C ASP A 180 -17.08 6.86 2.55
N SER A 181 -16.59 7.71 1.63
CA SER A 181 -17.20 7.89 0.30
C SER A 181 -16.70 6.88 -0.73
N HIS A 182 -15.76 6.02 -0.36
CA HIS A 182 -15.04 5.14 -1.28
C HIS A 182 -15.34 3.64 -1.05
N GLN A 183 -16.30 3.30 -0.18
CA GLN A 183 -16.61 1.90 0.14
C GLN A 183 -16.94 1.08 -1.11
N ASP A 184 -17.89 1.53 -1.94
CA ASP A 184 -18.30 0.82 -3.16
C ASP A 184 -17.15 0.69 -4.17
N LEU A 185 -16.34 1.74 -4.32
CA LEU A 185 -15.17 1.74 -5.18
C LEU A 185 -14.13 0.70 -4.71
N ARG A 186 -13.86 0.62 -3.40
CA ARG A 186 -12.96 -0.38 -2.83
C ARG A 186 -13.54 -1.79 -2.95
N THR A 187 -14.84 -1.98 -2.76
CA THR A 187 -15.49 -3.28 -2.99
C THR A 187 -15.33 -3.73 -4.45
N GLU A 188 -15.47 -2.83 -5.44
CA GLU A 188 -15.21 -3.18 -6.84
C GLU A 188 -13.73 -3.51 -7.09
N MET A 189 -12.80 -2.80 -6.45
CA MET A 189 -11.37 -3.13 -6.51
C MET A 189 -11.15 -4.56 -6.01
N LEU A 190 -11.68 -4.92 -4.84
CA LEU A 190 -11.56 -6.27 -4.28
C LEU A 190 -12.14 -7.35 -5.20
N LEU A 191 -13.38 -7.17 -5.67
CA LEU A 191 -14.02 -8.14 -6.57
C LEU A 191 -13.22 -8.31 -7.86
N THR A 192 -12.54 -7.25 -8.33
CA THR A 192 -11.64 -7.33 -9.49
C THR A 192 -10.35 -8.08 -9.18
N LEU A 193 -9.84 -8.00 -7.94
CA LEU A 193 -8.66 -8.74 -7.49
C LEU A 193 -8.97 -10.23 -7.27
N GLU A 194 -10.15 -10.58 -6.74
CA GLU A 194 -10.60 -11.97 -6.62
C GLU A 194 -10.69 -12.67 -7.98
N GLN A 195 -11.11 -11.95 -9.03
CA GLN A 195 -11.17 -12.48 -10.40
C GLN A 195 -9.81 -12.91 -10.97
N ILE A 196 -8.70 -12.42 -10.42
CA ILE A 196 -7.33 -12.82 -10.81
C ILE A 196 -6.69 -13.78 -9.78
N GLY A 197 -7.49 -14.32 -8.86
CA GLY A 197 -7.05 -15.30 -7.87
C GLY A 197 -6.24 -14.72 -6.72
N VAL A 198 -6.41 -13.43 -6.41
CA VAL A 198 -5.88 -12.84 -5.17
C VAL A 198 -6.91 -13.08 -4.06
N GLU A 199 -6.51 -13.78 -3.01
CA GLU A 199 -7.35 -13.98 -1.83
C GLU A 199 -7.27 -12.73 -0.93
N ILE A 200 -8.42 -12.09 -0.74
CA ILE A 200 -8.53 -10.85 0.04
C ILE A 200 -8.96 -11.21 1.46
N GLU A 201 -8.25 -10.69 2.47
CA GLU A 201 -8.66 -10.87 3.87
C GLU A 201 -9.54 -9.72 4.36
N VAL A 202 -9.15 -8.48 4.08
CA VAL A 202 -9.86 -7.27 4.55
C VAL A 202 -9.59 -6.08 3.63
N HIS A 203 -10.56 -5.18 3.53
CA HIS A 203 -10.37 -3.81 3.05
C HIS A 203 -11.00 -2.82 4.02
N HIS A 204 -10.40 -1.64 4.17
CA HIS A 204 -11.01 -0.54 4.92
C HIS A 204 -10.45 0.82 4.51
N HIS A 205 -11.19 1.88 4.84
CA HIS A 205 -10.65 3.23 4.84
C HIS A 205 -9.56 3.36 5.92
N GLU A 206 -8.41 3.88 5.53
CA GLU A 206 -7.25 4.09 6.38
C GLU A 206 -7.33 5.37 7.21
N VAL A 207 -6.25 5.68 7.92
CA VAL A 207 -6.16 6.82 8.86
C VAL A 207 -6.18 8.18 8.14
N GLY A 208 -5.50 8.30 7.00
CA GLY A 208 -5.33 9.55 6.28
C GLY A 208 -6.60 10.05 5.59
N THR A 209 -6.69 11.36 5.44
CA THR A 209 -7.77 12.03 4.68
C THR A 209 -7.68 11.69 3.18
N ALA A 210 -8.58 12.25 2.37
CA ALA A 210 -8.50 12.16 0.91
C ALA A 210 -8.44 10.72 0.36
N GLY A 211 -9.32 9.84 0.86
CA GLY A 211 -9.53 8.51 0.30
C GLY A 211 -8.41 7.51 0.55
N GLN A 212 -7.66 7.62 1.66
CA GLN A 212 -6.68 6.58 1.99
C GLN A 212 -7.39 5.24 2.19
N GLY A 213 -6.95 4.21 1.49
CA GLY A 213 -7.43 2.84 1.61
C GLY A 213 -6.29 1.87 1.90
N ARG A 214 -6.61 0.75 2.55
CA ARG A 214 -5.75 -0.43 2.66
C ARG A 214 -6.52 -1.64 2.21
N ASP A 215 -5.87 -2.45 1.39
CA ASP A 215 -6.28 -3.82 1.13
C ASP A 215 -5.22 -4.76 1.73
N ARG A 216 -5.67 -5.79 2.47
CA ARG A 216 -4.81 -6.88 2.93
C ARG A 216 -5.01 -8.09 2.03
N HIS A 217 -3.90 -8.60 1.51
CA HIS A 217 -3.88 -9.83 0.73
C HIS A 217 -2.92 -10.83 1.37
N ALA A 218 -3.36 -12.08 1.51
CA ALA A 218 -2.45 -13.17 1.80
C ALA A 218 -1.81 -13.61 0.48
N LEU A 219 -0.49 -13.45 0.34
CA LEU A 219 0.23 -14.03 -0.78
C LEU A 219 1.21 -15.11 -0.25
N ARG A 220 1.35 -16.22 -0.98
CA ARG A 220 2.45 -17.17 -0.75
C ARG A 220 3.68 -16.62 -1.46
N LEU A 221 4.90 -16.84 -1.00
CA LEU A 221 6.05 -16.53 -1.85
C LEU A 221 6.18 -17.69 -2.85
N ALA A 222 5.57 -17.49 -4.01
CA ALA A 222 5.74 -18.33 -5.19
C ALA A 222 5.71 -17.44 -6.42
N ARG A 223 6.15 -17.99 -7.56
CA ARG A 223 6.27 -17.34 -8.88
C ARG A 223 5.05 -16.51 -9.33
N GLU A 224 3.87 -16.82 -8.81
CA GLU A 224 2.59 -16.17 -9.11
C GLU A 224 2.37 -14.88 -8.29
N HIS A 225 3.02 -14.73 -7.15
CA HIS A 225 2.61 -13.73 -6.15
C HIS A 225 3.39 -12.41 -6.20
N GLY A 226 4.68 -12.42 -6.58
CA GLY A 226 5.36 -11.17 -6.95
C GLY A 226 4.73 -10.55 -8.21
N ARG A 227 4.15 -11.38 -9.08
CA ARG A 227 3.33 -10.95 -10.21
C ARG A 227 2.01 -10.37 -9.72
N GLN A 228 1.31 -11.06 -8.82
CA GLN A 228 0.08 -10.56 -8.22
C GLN A 228 0.29 -9.21 -7.51
N ALA A 229 1.41 -8.97 -6.82
CA ALA A 229 1.69 -7.66 -6.22
C ALA A 229 1.72 -6.53 -7.28
N ALA A 230 2.34 -6.75 -8.44
CA ALA A 230 2.32 -5.78 -9.54
C ALA A 230 0.94 -5.67 -10.21
N GLU A 231 0.23 -6.78 -10.38
CA GLU A 231 -1.11 -6.80 -10.96
C GLU A 231 -2.13 -6.09 -10.06
N VAL A 232 -2.04 -6.26 -8.74
CA VAL A 232 -2.88 -5.54 -7.76
C VAL A 232 -2.79 -4.05 -7.99
N GLN A 233 -1.58 -3.49 -8.06
CA GLN A 233 -1.40 -2.05 -8.29
C GLN A 233 -2.04 -1.59 -9.61
N VAL A 234 -1.89 -2.38 -10.69
CA VAL A 234 -2.43 -2.04 -12.00
C VAL A 234 -3.95 -2.14 -12.00
N ARG A 235 -4.54 -3.15 -11.36
CA ARG A 235 -5.99 -3.37 -11.31
C ARG A 235 -6.68 -2.29 -10.49
N VAL A 236 -6.18 -2.00 -9.29
CA VAL A 236 -6.72 -0.93 -8.42
C VAL A 236 -6.70 0.42 -9.16
N LYS A 237 -5.58 0.77 -9.82
CA LYS A 237 -5.48 1.99 -10.65
C LYS A 237 -6.49 2.03 -11.80
N ASN A 238 -6.69 0.90 -12.48
CA ASN A 238 -7.63 0.82 -13.60
C ASN A 238 -9.09 0.90 -13.14
N VAL A 239 -9.43 0.29 -12.00
CA VAL A 239 -10.75 0.42 -11.39
C VAL A 239 -11.02 1.88 -11.05
N ALA A 240 -10.11 2.54 -10.33
CA ALA A 240 -10.22 3.98 -10.01
C ALA A 240 -10.40 4.85 -11.26
N ARG A 241 -9.63 4.57 -12.32
CA ARG A 241 -9.72 5.31 -13.59
C ARG A 241 -11.09 5.19 -14.26
N ARG A 242 -11.77 4.04 -14.14
CA ARG A 242 -13.14 3.87 -14.67
C ARG A 242 -14.16 4.75 -13.94
N HIS A 243 -13.88 5.10 -12.69
CA HIS A 243 -14.68 5.98 -11.84
C HIS A 243 -14.23 7.45 -11.88
N GLY A 244 -13.38 7.82 -12.85
CA GLY A 244 -12.88 9.20 -12.96
C GLY A 244 -11.94 9.62 -11.83
N LYS A 245 -11.41 8.67 -11.06
CA LYS A 245 -10.44 8.90 -9.98
C LYS A 245 -9.03 8.50 -10.42
N THR A 246 -8.03 8.90 -9.64
CA THR A 246 -6.64 8.47 -9.81
C THR A 246 -6.11 7.87 -8.52
N VAL A 247 -5.50 6.68 -8.59
CA VAL A 247 -4.88 6.03 -7.42
C VAL A 247 -3.37 6.17 -7.46
N THR A 248 -2.80 6.54 -6.32
CA THR A 248 -1.35 6.50 -6.07
C THR A 248 -1.04 5.60 -4.90
N LEU A 249 0.10 4.90 -4.98
CA LEU A 249 0.66 4.11 -3.87
C LEU A 249 1.98 4.73 -3.39
N MET A 250 2.22 6.00 -3.70
CA MET A 250 3.44 6.68 -3.27
C MET A 250 3.48 6.79 -1.75
N PRO A 251 4.66 6.75 -1.10
CA PRO A 251 4.72 6.53 0.34
C PRO A 251 4.21 7.72 1.15
N LYS A 252 4.38 8.94 0.63
CA LYS A 252 3.90 10.17 1.27
C LYS A 252 3.35 11.14 0.23
N PRO A 253 2.06 11.03 -0.16
CA PRO A 253 1.45 11.99 -1.08
C PRO A 253 1.05 13.29 -0.39
N LEU A 254 0.68 13.23 0.90
CA LEU A 254 0.21 14.37 1.68
C LEU A 254 1.21 14.73 2.77
N PHE A 255 1.53 16.02 2.87
CA PHE A 255 2.29 16.57 3.99
C PHE A 255 1.39 16.64 5.23
N GLN A 256 1.96 16.34 6.40
CA GLN A 256 1.28 16.33 7.70
C GLN A 256 0.12 15.35 7.89
N ASP A 257 -0.04 14.37 7.00
CA ASP A 257 -0.99 13.26 7.15
C ASP A 257 -0.27 11.91 7.00
N ASN A 258 -0.95 10.80 7.28
CA ASN A 258 -0.39 9.45 7.17
C ASN A 258 0.16 9.16 5.76
N GLY A 259 1.19 8.32 5.71
CA GLY A 259 1.74 7.81 4.45
C GLY A 259 1.15 6.46 4.07
N SER A 260 1.45 5.99 2.85
CA SER A 260 1.16 4.63 2.39
C SER A 260 2.34 3.69 2.67
N GLY A 261 2.13 2.73 3.56
CA GLY A 261 3.03 1.60 3.79
C GLY A 261 2.68 0.37 2.95
N MET A 262 3.56 -0.62 3.00
CA MET A 262 3.28 -1.99 2.55
C MET A 262 3.76 -2.92 3.66
N HIS A 263 2.94 -3.12 4.69
CA HIS A 263 3.31 -4.04 5.76
C HIS A 263 3.42 -5.46 5.19
N VAL A 264 4.54 -6.14 5.44
CA VAL A 264 4.81 -7.46 4.86
C VAL A 264 4.80 -8.50 5.96
N HIS A 265 3.71 -9.29 6.00
CA HIS A 265 3.62 -10.45 6.87
C HIS A 265 4.47 -11.60 6.35
N GLN A 266 5.28 -12.22 7.20
CA GLN A 266 6.20 -13.30 6.81
C GLN A 266 6.07 -14.52 7.74
N SER A 267 6.11 -15.71 7.14
CA SER A 267 6.26 -16.98 7.88
C SER A 267 7.02 -18.02 7.05
N LEU A 268 7.82 -18.85 7.72
CA LEU A 268 8.51 -19.98 7.11
C LEU A 268 7.84 -21.30 7.50
N TRP A 269 7.74 -22.20 6.54
CA TRP A 269 7.05 -23.48 6.69
C TRP A 269 7.93 -24.62 6.21
N LYS A 270 7.76 -25.76 6.87
CA LYS A 270 8.43 -27.02 6.54
C LYS A 270 7.50 -28.18 6.79
N ASP A 271 7.32 -29.04 5.79
CA ASP A 271 6.47 -30.23 5.85
C ASP A 271 5.05 -29.92 6.37
N GLY A 272 4.51 -28.78 5.94
CA GLY A 272 3.17 -28.31 6.33
C GLY A 272 3.05 -27.73 7.74
N ARG A 273 4.16 -27.57 8.48
CA ARG A 273 4.20 -26.95 9.82
C ARG A 273 4.85 -25.57 9.80
N ASN A 274 4.28 -24.65 10.59
CA ASN A 274 4.77 -23.28 10.67
C ASN A 274 5.98 -23.22 11.60
N GLN A 275 7.16 -22.94 11.05
CA GLN A 275 8.40 -22.91 11.79
C GLN A 275 8.52 -21.70 12.73
N PHE A 276 7.64 -20.70 12.58
CA PHE A 276 7.66 -19.50 13.42
C PHE A 276 6.88 -19.67 14.73
N PHE A 277 6.12 -20.75 14.90
CA PHE A 277 5.27 -20.95 16.06
C PHE A 277 5.94 -21.79 17.13
N GLU A 278 5.91 -21.31 18.37
CA GLU A 278 6.26 -22.08 19.56
C GLU A 278 5.46 -21.55 20.76
N ALA A 279 4.56 -22.37 21.30
CA ALA A 279 3.68 -21.96 22.38
C ALA A 279 4.45 -21.64 23.67
N GLY A 280 4.07 -20.55 24.35
CA GLY A 280 4.62 -20.17 25.66
C GLY A 280 5.81 -19.20 25.61
N ASN A 281 6.39 -18.98 24.44
CA ASN A 281 7.38 -17.93 24.21
C ASN A 281 6.71 -16.56 24.01
N TYR A 282 7.53 -15.49 23.99
CA TYR A 282 7.05 -14.14 23.71
C TYR A 282 6.32 -14.07 22.36
N GLY A 283 5.01 -13.81 22.39
CA GLY A 283 4.15 -13.79 21.21
C GLY A 283 3.97 -15.15 20.53
N ASP A 284 4.20 -16.26 21.24
CA ASP A 284 4.31 -17.63 20.72
C ASP A 284 5.25 -17.78 19.52
N LEU A 285 6.36 -17.04 19.52
CA LEU A 285 7.40 -17.16 18.52
C LEU A 285 8.41 -18.24 18.87
N SER A 286 8.80 -19.01 17.86
CA SER A 286 9.94 -19.92 17.99
C SER A 286 11.27 -19.18 18.07
N GLN A 287 12.29 -19.83 18.62
CA GLN A 287 13.65 -19.29 18.58
C GLN A 287 14.13 -19.03 17.15
N MET A 288 13.70 -19.84 16.18
CA MET A 288 13.99 -19.60 14.75
C MET A 288 13.39 -18.29 14.27
N ALA A 289 12.13 -17.98 14.64
CA ALA A 289 11.51 -16.70 14.28
C ALA A 289 12.25 -15.52 14.91
N LEU A 290 12.71 -15.64 16.17
CA LEU A 290 13.52 -14.60 16.80
C LEU A 290 14.83 -14.35 16.02
N HIS A 291 15.52 -15.40 15.60
CA HIS A 291 16.71 -15.24 14.76
C HIS A 291 16.40 -14.62 13.39
N TYR A 292 15.27 -14.98 12.78
CA TYR A 292 14.81 -14.35 11.54
C TYR A 292 14.58 -12.85 11.73
N ILE A 293 13.92 -12.44 12.82
CA ILE A 293 13.74 -11.02 13.18
C ILE A 293 15.11 -10.35 13.38
N GLY A 294 16.04 -11.01 14.07
CA GLY A 294 17.40 -10.51 14.27
C GLY A 294 18.12 -10.21 12.97
N GLY A 295 18.03 -11.10 11.97
CA GLY A 295 18.56 -10.86 10.63
C GLY A 295 17.89 -9.68 9.92
N VAL A 296 16.55 -9.60 9.95
CA VAL A 296 15.79 -8.49 9.35
C VAL A 296 16.16 -7.14 9.98
N LEU A 297 16.31 -7.07 11.30
CA LEU A 297 16.67 -5.83 12.00
C LEU A 297 18.13 -5.44 11.76
N LYS A 298 19.06 -6.41 11.83
CA LYS A 298 20.49 -6.18 11.56
C LYS A 298 20.71 -5.59 10.17
N HIS A 299 20.06 -6.16 9.16
CA HIS A 299 20.22 -5.76 7.76
C HIS A 299 19.22 -4.67 7.33
N ALA A 300 18.40 -4.13 8.25
CA ALA A 300 17.38 -3.15 7.90
C ALA A 300 17.94 -1.96 7.11
N PRO A 301 19.07 -1.30 7.51
CA PRO A 301 19.63 -0.20 6.74
C PRO A 301 19.87 -0.51 5.25
N ALA A 302 20.39 -1.70 4.94
CA ALA A 302 20.59 -2.17 3.57
C ALA A 302 19.26 -2.58 2.90
N LEU A 303 18.36 -3.24 3.63
CA LEU A 303 17.04 -3.64 3.13
C LEU A 303 16.22 -2.44 2.65
N LEU A 304 16.29 -1.30 3.34
CA LEU A 304 15.57 -0.08 2.97
C LEU A 304 15.88 0.39 1.55
N ALA A 305 17.08 0.16 1.02
CA ALA A 305 17.41 0.48 -0.37
C ALA A 305 16.58 -0.31 -1.40
N LEU A 306 16.02 -1.47 -1.00
CA LEU A 306 15.22 -2.35 -1.84
C LEU A 306 13.72 -2.28 -1.48
N THR A 307 13.39 -2.15 -0.19
CA THR A 307 12.00 -2.11 0.32
C THR A 307 11.39 -0.72 0.35
N ASN A 308 12.22 0.33 0.36
CA ASN A 308 11.84 1.74 0.41
C ASN A 308 12.60 2.54 -0.67
N PRO A 309 12.52 2.15 -1.95
CA PRO A 309 13.57 2.47 -2.89
C PRO A 309 13.37 3.81 -3.60
N THR A 310 12.62 4.74 -3.02
CA THR A 310 12.40 6.07 -3.61
C THR A 310 12.70 7.17 -2.62
N THR A 311 13.06 8.34 -3.10
CA THR A 311 13.24 9.51 -2.22
C THR A 311 11.96 9.88 -1.46
N ASN A 312 10.78 9.57 -2.01
CA ASN A 312 9.50 9.81 -1.34
C ASN A 312 9.23 8.82 -0.19
N SER A 313 9.89 7.65 -0.19
CA SER A 313 9.85 6.67 0.91
C SER A 313 10.31 7.28 2.23
N TYR A 314 11.37 8.07 2.19
CA TYR A 314 11.97 8.70 3.37
C TYR A 314 11.20 9.93 3.85
N ARG A 315 10.24 10.43 3.06
CA ARG A 315 9.25 11.41 3.53
C ARG A 315 8.13 10.75 4.36
N ARG A 316 7.95 9.43 4.23
CA ARG A 316 7.06 8.62 5.09
C ARG A 316 7.76 8.24 6.38
N LEU A 317 9.02 7.81 6.31
CA LEU A 317 9.83 7.35 7.45
C LEU A 317 10.30 8.52 8.33
N VAL A 318 9.34 9.24 8.90
CA VAL A 318 9.56 10.34 9.83
C VAL A 318 8.74 10.10 11.12
N PRO A 319 9.17 10.65 12.27
CA PRO A 319 8.41 10.53 13.50
C PRO A 319 6.96 11.05 13.38
N GLY A 320 6.01 10.42 14.08
CA GLY A 320 4.66 10.96 14.31
C GLY A 320 3.51 10.41 13.44
N TYR A 321 3.77 9.55 12.45
CA TYR A 321 2.74 9.08 11.47
C TYR A 321 2.63 7.55 11.35
N GLU A 322 2.77 6.81 12.47
CA GLU A 322 2.82 5.34 12.51
C GLU A 322 3.90 4.68 11.62
N ALA A 323 4.84 5.46 11.08
CA ALA A 323 5.95 4.98 10.29
C ALA A 323 7.07 4.42 11.19
N PRO A 324 7.59 3.22 10.90
CA PRO A 324 8.54 2.56 11.78
C PRO A 324 9.97 3.03 11.50
N ILE A 325 10.41 4.03 12.25
CA ILE A 325 11.79 4.53 12.20
C ILE A 325 12.72 3.82 13.18
N ASN A 326 12.17 3.10 14.16
CA ASN A 326 12.92 2.46 15.24
C ASN A 326 13.10 0.97 14.93
N LEU A 327 14.36 0.51 14.86
CA LEU A 327 14.74 -0.87 14.51
C LEU A 327 14.58 -1.83 15.68
N ILE A 328 13.34 -1.95 16.17
CA ILE A 328 12.95 -2.83 17.26
C ILE A 328 11.85 -3.80 16.81
N TYR A 329 11.56 -4.78 17.67
CA TYR A 329 10.37 -5.62 17.54
C TYR A 329 9.46 -5.57 18.77
N SER A 330 8.16 -5.79 18.56
CA SER A 330 7.14 -5.81 19.62
C SER A 330 5.85 -6.51 19.18
N MET A 331 5.07 -7.05 20.12
CA MET A 331 3.74 -7.61 19.82
C MET A 331 2.67 -6.55 19.53
N ARG A 332 2.75 -5.38 20.18
CA ARG A 332 1.65 -4.38 20.15
C ARG A 332 2.07 -3.02 19.62
N ASN A 333 3.36 -2.72 19.62
CA ASN A 333 3.83 -1.40 19.24
C ASN A 333 3.80 -1.21 17.71
N ARG A 334 2.97 -0.26 17.25
CA ARG A 334 2.84 0.07 15.82
C ARG A 334 4.01 0.89 15.28
N SER A 335 4.84 1.46 16.16
CA SER A 335 6.05 2.20 15.80
C SER A 335 7.31 1.32 15.65
N ALA A 336 7.20 0.02 15.96
CA ALA A 336 8.27 -0.94 15.77
C ALA A 336 8.45 -1.32 14.28
N ALA A 337 9.70 -1.50 13.86
CA ALA A 337 10.05 -2.02 12.52
C ALA A 337 9.45 -3.40 12.25
N VAL A 338 9.47 -4.28 13.26
CA VAL A 338 8.87 -5.62 13.16
C VAL A 338 7.81 -5.81 14.23
N ARG A 339 6.56 -6.04 13.82
CA ARG A 339 5.45 -6.34 14.73
C ARG A 339 5.14 -7.83 14.75
N ILE A 340 4.67 -8.34 15.88
CA ILE A 340 4.18 -9.72 16.03
C ILE A 340 2.67 -9.70 16.23
N PRO A 341 1.85 -10.01 15.21
CA PRO A 341 0.40 -10.07 15.36
C PRO A 341 -0.03 -11.16 16.34
N VAL A 342 -0.76 -10.77 17.40
CA VAL A 342 -1.27 -11.67 18.46
C VAL A 342 -2.79 -11.84 18.42
N TYR A 343 -3.41 -11.73 17.25
CA TYR A 343 -4.87 -11.84 17.08
C TYR A 343 -5.40 -13.28 17.17
N SER A 344 -4.52 -14.27 17.04
CA SER A 344 -4.87 -15.69 17.07
C SER A 344 -3.73 -16.49 17.68
N ASN A 345 -4.09 -17.48 18.50
CA ASN A 345 -3.15 -18.44 19.10
C ASN A 345 -2.92 -19.66 18.17
N SER A 346 -3.48 -19.65 16.96
CA SER A 346 -3.29 -20.73 15.99
C SER A 346 -1.87 -20.72 15.41
N GLU A 347 -1.24 -21.90 15.37
CA GLU A 347 0.02 -22.13 14.68
C GLU A 347 0.01 -21.55 13.26
N LYS A 348 -1.08 -21.79 12.50
CA LYS A 348 -1.17 -21.39 11.10
C LYS A 348 -1.22 -19.88 10.90
N ALA A 349 -1.67 -19.14 11.91
CA ALA A 349 -1.78 -17.69 11.85
C ALA A 349 -0.48 -16.99 12.29
N LYS A 350 0.47 -17.71 12.90
CA LYS A 350 1.68 -17.11 13.47
C LYS A 350 2.61 -16.58 12.37
N ARG A 351 3.02 -15.33 12.50
CA ARG A 351 3.83 -14.61 11.52
C ARG A 351 4.48 -13.41 12.17
N ILE A 352 5.48 -12.85 11.49
CA ILE A 352 6.00 -11.51 11.80
C ILE A 352 5.44 -10.53 10.77
N GLU A 353 5.47 -9.23 11.06
CA GLU A 353 5.05 -8.16 10.17
C GLU A 353 6.16 -7.12 10.09
N THR A 354 6.83 -7.03 8.96
CA THR A 354 7.82 -5.98 8.71
C THR A 354 7.10 -4.75 8.15
N ARG A 355 7.19 -3.63 8.86
CA ARG A 355 6.33 -2.45 8.64
C ARG A 355 6.97 -1.34 7.80
N PHE A 356 8.29 -1.35 7.69
CA PHE A 356 9.02 -0.31 6.95
C PHE A 356 8.78 -0.33 5.43
N PRO A 357 8.59 -1.46 4.73
CA PRO A 357 8.43 -1.46 3.27
C PRO A 357 7.27 -0.58 2.82
N ASP A 358 7.36 -0.07 1.61
CA ASP A 358 6.30 0.71 0.98
C ASP A 358 5.99 0.22 -0.44
N PRO A 359 4.82 0.59 -1.01
CA PRO A 359 4.36 0.00 -2.27
C PRO A 359 5.16 0.43 -3.51
N THR A 360 6.14 1.33 -3.39
CA THR A 360 7.00 1.73 -4.51
C THR A 360 8.08 0.70 -4.81
N CYS A 361 8.31 -0.25 -3.91
CA CYS A 361 9.28 -1.30 -4.14
C CYS A 361 8.88 -2.29 -5.24
N ASN A 362 9.90 -2.92 -5.84
CA ASN A 362 9.69 -4.09 -6.65
C ASN A 362 9.47 -5.28 -5.70
N GLY A 363 8.23 -5.78 -5.61
CA GLY A 363 7.87 -6.86 -4.70
C GLY A 363 8.75 -8.11 -4.82
N TYR A 364 9.23 -8.44 -6.03
CA TYR A 364 10.17 -9.56 -6.18
C TYR A 364 11.50 -9.32 -5.45
N LEU A 365 12.07 -8.12 -5.59
CA LEU A 365 13.34 -7.78 -4.94
C LEU A 365 13.14 -7.61 -3.43
N ALA A 366 12.10 -6.89 -3.02
CA ALA A 366 11.81 -6.61 -1.61
C ALA A 366 11.56 -7.91 -0.82
N PHE A 367 10.73 -8.82 -1.33
CA PHE A 367 10.42 -10.06 -0.62
C PHE A 367 11.62 -11.02 -0.60
N SER A 368 12.39 -11.08 -1.70
CA SER A 368 13.62 -11.88 -1.73
C SER A 368 14.65 -11.34 -0.74
N ALA A 369 14.84 -10.02 -0.69
CA ALA A 369 15.80 -9.41 0.23
C ALA A 369 15.41 -9.64 1.70
N LEU A 370 14.12 -9.49 2.04
CA LEU A 370 13.58 -9.81 3.37
C LEU A 370 13.80 -11.28 3.75
N LEU A 371 13.57 -12.20 2.81
CA LEU A 371 13.83 -13.63 3.01
C LEU A 371 15.32 -13.89 3.25
N MET A 372 16.20 -13.34 2.42
CA MET A 372 17.64 -13.52 2.55
C MET A 372 18.18 -12.97 3.87
N ALA A 373 17.73 -11.79 4.30
CA ALA A 373 18.10 -11.22 5.59
C ALA A 373 17.64 -12.10 6.77
N GLY A 374 16.40 -12.59 6.73
CA GLY A 374 15.90 -13.49 7.77
C GLY A 374 16.62 -14.83 7.79
N LEU A 375 16.99 -15.39 6.64
CA LEU A 375 17.80 -16.60 6.55
C LEU A 375 19.21 -16.40 7.08
N ASP A 376 19.85 -15.25 6.81
CA ASP A 376 21.14 -14.91 7.43
C ASP A 376 21.03 -14.88 8.96
N GLY A 377 19.97 -14.24 9.46
CA GLY A 377 19.59 -14.25 10.87
C GLY A 377 19.57 -15.64 11.49
N ILE A 378 18.85 -16.57 10.86
CA ILE A 378 18.74 -17.97 11.30
C ILE A 378 20.09 -18.69 11.27
N GLN A 379 20.82 -18.58 10.16
CA GLN A 379 22.09 -19.28 9.95
C GLN A 379 23.16 -18.82 10.96
N ASN A 380 23.21 -17.52 11.23
CA ASN A 380 24.18 -16.91 12.14
C ASN A 380 23.67 -16.80 13.59
N LYS A 381 22.44 -17.27 13.88
CA LYS A 381 21.78 -17.19 15.19
C LYS A 381 21.79 -15.76 15.77
N ILE A 382 21.46 -14.78 14.92
CA ILE A 382 21.46 -13.37 15.30
C ILE A 382 20.27 -13.10 16.23
N THR A 383 20.54 -12.79 17.49
CA THR A 383 19.49 -12.45 18.45
C THR A 383 19.16 -10.96 18.37
N PRO A 384 17.90 -10.56 18.11
CA PRO A 384 17.51 -9.15 18.14
C PRO A 384 17.60 -8.59 19.57
N PRO A 385 17.82 -7.27 19.75
CA PRO A 385 17.67 -6.63 21.06
C PRO A 385 16.31 -6.96 21.67
N GLY A 386 16.22 -7.11 23.00
CA GLY A 386 14.98 -7.50 23.67
C GLY A 386 13.75 -6.67 23.26
N PRO A 387 12.52 -7.24 23.35
CA PRO A 387 11.33 -6.57 22.86
C PRO A 387 11.05 -5.29 23.66
N LEU A 388 10.58 -4.25 22.97
CA LEU A 388 10.27 -2.96 23.58
C LEU A 388 8.78 -2.64 23.45
N ASP A 389 8.02 -3.03 24.48
CA ASP A 389 6.55 -2.93 24.54
C ASP A 389 6.03 -1.61 25.14
N LYS A 390 6.90 -0.61 25.28
CA LYS A 390 6.52 0.75 25.70
C LYS A 390 6.17 1.60 24.49
N ASP A 391 5.34 2.62 24.70
CA ASP A 391 5.20 3.68 23.69
C ASP A 391 6.55 4.39 23.55
N LEU A 392 7.07 4.46 22.31
CA LEU A 392 8.39 5.06 22.05
C LEU A 392 8.35 6.57 22.21
N TYR A 393 7.17 7.20 22.10
CA TYR A 393 7.02 8.64 22.30
C TYR A 393 7.20 9.06 23.76
N ASP A 394 7.06 8.13 24.71
CA ASP A 394 7.18 8.37 26.15
C ASP A 394 8.56 7.97 26.71
N LEU A 395 9.48 7.52 25.85
CA LEU A 395 10.82 7.12 26.30
C LEU A 395 11.72 8.34 26.55
N PRO A 396 12.52 8.33 27.62
CA PRO A 396 13.53 9.35 27.84
C PRO A 396 14.51 9.43 26.65
N PRO A 397 15.02 10.63 26.29
CA PRO A 397 15.98 10.79 25.20
C PRO A 397 17.22 9.88 25.29
N GLU A 398 17.67 9.55 26.50
CA GLU A 398 18.79 8.65 26.75
C GLU A 398 18.51 7.16 26.45
N GLU A 399 17.24 6.73 26.57
CA GLU A 399 16.83 5.38 26.16
C GLU A 399 16.61 5.33 24.64
N MET A 400 16.08 6.42 24.06
CA MET A 400 15.88 6.55 22.62
C MET A 400 17.19 6.53 21.83
N SER A 401 18.27 7.13 22.35
CA SER A 401 19.57 7.18 21.65
C SER A 401 20.26 5.81 21.53
N LYS A 402 19.81 4.81 22.29
CA LYS A 402 20.31 3.42 22.23
C LYS A 402 19.58 2.58 21.19
N ILE A 403 18.53 3.12 20.58
CA ILE A 403 17.72 2.42 19.59
C ILE A 403 18.23 2.81 18.20
N ASP A 404 18.72 1.82 17.46
CA ASP A 404 19.10 2.02 16.07
C ASP A 404 17.89 2.51 15.26
N SER A 405 18.12 3.50 14.42
CA SER A 405 17.09 4.11 13.56
C SER A 405 17.31 3.76 12.10
N THR A 406 16.23 3.83 11.32
CA THR A 406 16.31 3.68 9.86
C THR A 406 17.15 4.80 9.24
N PRO A 407 17.79 4.57 8.08
CA PRO A 407 18.46 5.64 7.32
C PRO A 407 17.55 6.84 7.07
N ALA A 408 18.11 8.05 7.11
CA ALA A 408 17.35 9.29 6.99
C ALA A 408 16.92 9.58 5.54
N ASP A 409 17.67 9.07 4.56
CA ASP A 409 17.36 9.23 3.15
C ASP A 409 17.78 8.02 2.28
N LEU A 410 17.41 8.07 0.99
CA LEU A 410 17.74 7.02 0.02
C LEU A 410 19.25 6.89 -0.20
N SER A 411 20.02 7.97 -0.07
CA SER A 411 21.47 7.93 -0.27
C SER A 411 22.14 7.12 0.84
N GLU A 412 21.76 7.36 2.10
CA GLU A 412 22.26 6.61 3.24
C GLU A 412 21.91 5.11 3.14
N ALA A 413 20.68 4.78 2.73
CA ALA A 413 20.29 3.38 2.55
C ALA A 413 21.07 2.70 1.41
N LEU A 414 21.34 3.40 0.29
CA LEU A 414 22.16 2.85 -0.79
C LEU A 414 23.61 2.64 -0.35
N ASN A 415 24.17 3.54 0.47
CA ASN A 415 25.50 3.35 1.05
C ASN A 415 25.53 2.17 2.02
N ALA A 416 24.46 1.98 2.81
CA ALA A 416 24.32 0.82 3.68
C ALA A 416 24.22 -0.49 2.87
N LEU A 417 23.48 -0.49 1.75
CA LEU A 417 23.42 -1.64 0.83
C LEU A 417 24.80 -1.92 0.22
N GLU A 418 25.53 -0.90 -0.21
CA GLU A 418 26.89 -1.05 -0.74
C GLU A 418 27.84 -1.66 0.30
N ALA A 419 27.72 -1.27 1.57
CA ALA A 419 28.54 -1.78 2.66
C ALA A 419 28.11 -3.17 3.19
N ASP A 420 26.83 -3.53 3.09
CA ASP A 420 26.25 -4.74 3.67
C ASP A 420 25.27 -5.41 2.70
N HIS A 421 25.81 -6.14 1.71
CA HIS A 421 25.03 -6.92 0.74
C HIS A 421 25.44 -8.39 0.62
N GLU A 422 26.45 -8.85 1.38
CA GLU A 422 26.93 -10.23 1.35
C GLU A 422 25.82 -11.25 1.64
N PHE A 423 24.89 -10.90 2.53
CA PHE A 423 23.74 -11.76 2.85
C PHE A 423 22.82 -12.00 1.64
N LEU A 424 22.76 -11.06 0.68
CA LEU A 424 21.98 -11.16 -0.55
C LEU A 424 22.66 -12.06 -1.60
N LEU A 425 23.99 -12.13 -1.59
CA LEU A 425 24.79 -12.89 -2.56
C LEU A 425 24.75 -14.40 -2.30
N LYS A 426 24.34 -14.83 -1.10
CA LYS A 426 24.27 -16.25 -0.73
C LYS A 426 23.38 -17.03 -1.71
N GLY A 427 23.90 -18.16 -2.19
CA GLY A 427 23.20 -19.04 -3.14
C GLY A 427 22.98 -18.43 -4.53
N ASP A 428 23.78 -17.42 -4.91
CA ASP A 428 23.68 -16.66 -6.16
C ASP A 428 22.29 -16.05 -6.39
N VAL A 429 21.55 -15.79 -5.30
CA VAL A 429 20.17 -15.29 -5.33
C VAL A 429 20.16 -13.89 -5.93
N PHE A 430 20.89 -12.97 -5.31
CA PHE A 430 21.33 -11.73 -5.93
C PHE A 430 22.76 -11.91 -6.44
N THR A 431 23.09 -11.19 -7.50
CA THR A 431 24.44 -11.16 -8.03
C THR A 431 25.03 -9.75 -7.84
N PRO A 432 26.36 -9.61 -7.77
CA PRO A 432 26.98 -8.29 -7.59
C PRO A 432 26.56 -7.30 -8.67
N ASP A 433 26.45 -7.74 -9.93
CA ASP A 433 26.03 -6.89 -11.05
C ASP A 433 24.62 -6.31 -10.86
N VAL A 434 23.69 -7.07 -10.26
CA VAL A 434 22.33 -6.58 -9.99
C VAL A 434 22.35 -5.51 -8.91
N ILE A 435 23.14 -5.71 -7.85
CA ILE A 435 23.25 -4.76 -6.73
C ILE A 435 23.92 -3.47 -7.20
N GLU A 436 25.04 -3.57 -7.90
CA GLU A 436 25.75 -2.43 -8.48
C GLU A 436 24.88 -1.65 -9.47
N THR A 437 24.19 -2.35 -10.37
CA THR A 437 23.26 -1.73 -11.32
C THR A 437 22.10 -1.03 -10.60
N TRP A 438 21.56 -1.64 -9.55
CA TRP A 438 20.50 -1.03 -8.75
C TRP A 438 20.97 0.26 -8.08
N ILE A 439 22.13 0.22 -7.42
CA ILE A 439 22.71 1.38 -6.75
C ILE A 439 22.98 2.51 -7.75
N ALA A 440 23.65 2.20 -8.87
CA ALA A 440 23.94 3.18 -9.92
C ALA A 440 22.66 3.82 -10.48
N TYR A 441 21.66 2.99 -10.82
CA TYR A 441 20.38 3.47 -11.34
C TYR A 441 19.69 4.43 -10.36
N LYS A 442 19.63 4.09 -9.08
CA LYS A 442 18.96 4.91 -8.05
C LYS A 442 19.69 6.22 -7.76
N ARG A 443 21.04 6.19 -7.73
CA ARG A 443 21.86 7.40 -7.60
C ARG A 443 21.58 8.37 -8.75
N GLU A 444 21.68 7.90 -10.00
CA GLU A 444 21.52 8.73 -11.18
C GLU A 444 20.06 9.20 -11.40
N ASN A 445 19.11 8.26 -11.38
CA ASN A 445 17.76 8.51 -11.90
C ASN A 445 16.77 9.00 -10.82
N GLU A 446 17.11 8.88 -9.53
CA GLU A 446 16.23 9.34 -8.45
C GLU A 446 16.90 10.40 -7.58
N ILE A 447 18.11 10.14 -7.06
CA ILE A 447 18.80 11.08 -6.17
C ILE A 447 19.29 12.29 -6.94
N ASP A 448 20.13 12.09 -7.96
CA ASP A 448 20.71 13.20 -8.73
C ASP A 448 19.65 13.94 -9.53
N ALA A 449 18.67 13.21 -10.06
CA ALA A 449 17.49 13.80 -10.69
C ALA A 449 16.80 14.83 -9.76
N ILE A 450 16.60 14.52 -8.47
CA ILE A 450 15.98 15.44 -7.52
C ILE A 450 16.94 16.53 -7.08
N ARG A 451 18.23 16.20 -6.88
CA ARG A 451 19.29 17.13 -6.48
C ARG A 451 19.50 18.28 -7.46
N LEU A 452 19.35 18.01 -8.76
CA LEU A 452 19.48 19.01 -9.83
C LEU A 452 18.34 20.04 -9.85
N ARG A 453 17.22 19.78 -9.17
CA ARG A 453 16.03 20.63 -9.21
C ARG A 453 15.97 21.52 -7.97
N ALA A 454 15.82 22.83 -8.18
CA ALA A 454 15.50 23.75 -7.11
C ALA A 454 14.18 23.29 -6.44
N GLN A 455 14.28 22.92 -5.16
CA GLN A 455 13.13 22.51 -4.38
C GLN A 455 12.26 23.74 -4.05
N PRO A 456 10.94 23.58 -3.85
CA PRO A 456 10.05 24.69 -3.57
C PRO A 456 10.46 25.54 -2.34
N PRO A 457 9.96 26.77 -2.18
CA PRO A 457 10.53 27.80 -1.31
C PRO A 457 10.80 27.43 0.15
N TRP A 458 10.12 26.42 0.71
CA TRP A 458 10.33 25.98 2.09
C TRP A 458 11.71 25.33 2.34
N SER A 459 12.45 24.91 1.30
CA SER A 459 13.86 24.53 1.43
C SER A 459 14.81 25.73 1.38
N SER A 460 14.42 26.83 0.72
CA SER A 460 15.24 28.03 0.52
C SER A 460 14.91 29.18 1.48
N ALA A 461 13.80 29.12 2.21
CA ALA A 461 13.37 30.14 3.17
C ALA A 461 14.31 30.30 4.40
N ARG A 462 15.41 29.55 4.49
CA ARG A 462 16.42 29.69 5.55
C ARG A 462 17.59 30.61 5.20
N SER A 463 17.72 31.09 3.96
CA SER A 463 18.80 32.01 3.60
C SER A 463 18.30 33.46 3.50
N THR A 464 18.27 34.14 4.65
CA THR A 464 18.78 35.52 4.88
C THR A 464 18.21 36.06 6.20
N SER A 465 18.82 35.68 7.32
CA SER A 465 18.87 36.53 8.51
C SER A 465 20.32 36.73 8.89
N THR A 466 21.07 37.43 8.04
CA THR A 466 22.30 38.08 8.48
C THR A 466 21.89 39.20 9.43
N SER A 467 21.92 38.91 10.72
CA SER A 467 22.01 39.95 11.75
C SER A 467 23.31 40.72 11.53
N GLY A 468 23.24 41.84 10.82
CA GLY A 468 24.31 42.83 10.82
C GLY A 468 24.50 43.41 12.23
N PRO A 469 25.71 43.80 12.62
CA PRO A 469 25.92 44.41 13.93
C PRO A 469 25.18 45.74 13.98
N ALA A 470 24.34 45.91 15.00
CA ALA A 470 23.72 47.20 15.30
C ALA A 470 24.82 48.20 15.69
N THR A 471 25.16 49.10 14.76
CA THR A 471 25.94 50.31 15.03
C THR A 471 24.97 51.47 15.27
N SER A 472 24.80 51.85 16.53
CA SER A 472 24.96 53.22 17.08
C SER A 472 24.48 53.23 18.53
#